data_AF-A0A6V7JSF6-F1
#
_entry.id   AF-A0A6V7JSF6-F1
#
_cell.length_a   1.000
_cell.length_b   1.000
_cell.length_c   1.000
_cell.angle_alpha   90.00
_cell.angle_beta   90.00
_cell.angle_gamma   90.00
#
_symmetry.space_group_name_H-M   'P 1'
#
loop_
_entity.id
_entity.type
_entity.pdbx_description
1 polymer ?
#
loop_
_entity_poly.entity_id
_entity_poly.type
_entity_poly.pdbx_seq_one_letter_code
_entity_poly.pdbx_strand_id
1 'polypeptide(L)'
;QAGSCVQKFSTMPFLFCNLNNVCDYAQRNDYSYWLSSTEPMPMMMTPIPAPEAGRYISRCSVCEAPTRMIAVHSQSMQIPECPGGWEEAWIGYSFLM
;
A
#
# COMPACT_ATOMS: atom_id res chain seq x y z
N GLN A 1 5.03 6.98 -0.64
CA GLN A 1 6.40 7.22 -0.13
C GLN A 1 7.11 5.86 -0.01
N ALA A 2 8.44 5.78 -0.01
CA ALA A 2 9.15 4.48 -0.07
C ALA A 2 8.75 3.49 1.05
N GLY A 3 8.37 3.99 2.24
CA GLY A 3 7.89 3.14 3.34
C GLY A 3 6.63 2.32 3.06
N SER A 4 5.82 2.69 2.06
CA SER A 4 4.67 1.88 1.63
C SER A 4 5.07 0.70 0.73
N CYS A 5 6.35 0.57 0.38
CA CYS A 5 6.86 -0.48 -0.50
C CYS A 5 7.93 -1.32 0.19
N VAL A 6 7.51 -2.34 0.93
CA VAL A 6 8.39 -3.28 1.63
C VAL A 6 8.77 -4.47 0.74
N GLN A 7 10.02 -4.91 0.85
CA GLN A 7 10.60 -5.94 -0.03
C GLN A 7 9.99 -7.33 0.17
N LYS A 8 9.54 -7.64 1.40
CA LYS A 8 9.00 -8.93 1.79
C LYS A 8 7.64 -8.74 2.42
N PHE A 9 6.66 -9.49 1.92
CA PHE A 9 5.33 -9.56 2.51
C PHE A 9 5.35 -10.45 3.75
N SER A 10 4.58 -10.06 4.77
CA SER A 10 4.21 -10.88 5.92
C SER A 10 2.83 -10.43 6.37
N THR A 11 1.99 -11.37 6.81
CA THR A 11 0.72 -11.03 7.47
C THR A 11 0.96 -10.28 8.80
N MET A 12 2.14 -10.46 9.40
CA MET A 12 2.61 -9.76 10.58
C MET A 12 4.04 -9.22 10.36
N PRO A 13 4.21 -8.02 9.77
CA PRO A 13 5.53 -7.49 9.40
C PRO A 13 6.27 -6.78 10.55
N PHE A 14 5.78 -6.90 11.78
CA PHE A 14 6.37 -6.25 12.96
C PHE A 14 6.25 -7.14 14.21
N LEU A 15 6.91 -6.70 15.27
CA LEU A 15 6.82 -7.25 16.62
C LEU A 15 6.71 -6.08 17.61
N PHE A 16 6.29 -6.37 18.84
CA PHE A 16 6.28 -5.38 19.91
C PHE A 16 7.11 -5.87 21.09
N CYS A 17 7.74 -4.94 21.81
CA CYS A 17 8.48 -5.23 23.03
C CYS A 17 7.91 -4.43 24.20
N ASN A 18 7.84 -5.04 25.37
CA ASN A 18 7.37 -4.39 26.59
C ASN A 18 8.52 -3.79 27.42
N LEU A 19 8.16 -3.09 28.50
CA LEU A 19 9.12 -2.43 29.41
C LEU A 19 10.03 -3.41 30.16
N ASN A 20 9.68 -4.69 30.21
CA ASN A 20 10.47 -5.75 30.83
C ASN A 20 11.46 -6.39 29.84
N ASN A 21 11.71 -5.75 28.69
CA ASN A 21 12.57 -6.26 27.61
C ASN A 21 12.11 -7.61 27.04
N VAL A 22 10.82 -7.92 27.09
CA VAL A 22 10.23 -9.12 26.46
C VAL A 22 9.55 -8.69 25.16
N CYS A 23 9.85 -9.39 24.07
CA CYS A 23 9.31 -9.12 22.74
C CYS A 23 8.43 -10.27 22.26
N ASP A 24 7.29 -9.90 21.67
CA ASP A 24 6.28 -10.83 21.18
C ASP A 24 6.07 -10.61 19.67
N TYR A 25 6.14 -11.70 18.91
CA TYR A 25 5.92 -11.72 17.47
C TYR A 25 4.68 -12.56 17.15
N ALA A 26 3.71 -11.96 16.44
CA ALA A 26 2.48 -12.63 16.00
C ALA A 26 1.69 -13.36 17.13
N GLN A 27 1.83 -12.91 18.38
CA GLN A 27 1.13 -13.49 19.55
C GLN A 27 -0.13 -12.70 19.95
N ARG A 28 -0.37 -11.55 19.31
CA ARG A 28 -1.55 -10.71 19.55
C ARG A 28 -2.43 -10.62 18.31
N ASN A 29 -3.63 -10.07 18.49
CA ASN A 29 -4.59 -9.78 17.43
C ASN A 29 -4.27 -8.46 16.71
N ASP A 30 -3.00 -8.28 16.36
CA ASP A 30 -2.57 -7.13 15.57
C ASP A 30 -2.87 -7.37 14.09
N TYR A 31 -2.91 -6.29 13.29
CA TYR A 31 -3.30 -6.35 11.88
C TYR A 31 -2.30 -5.62 11.00
N SER A 32 -2.19 -6.07 9.75
CA SER A 32 -1.51 -5.34 8.68
C SER A 32 -2.45 -5.20 7.48
N TYR A 33 -2.42 -4.03 6.84
CA TYR A 33 -3.25 -3.72 5.68
C TYR A 33 -2.35 -3.46 4.47
N TRP A 34 -2.78 -3.96 3.33
CA TRP A 34 -2.02 -3.95 2.08
C TRP A 34 -2.95 -3.51 0.95
N LEU A 35 -2.44 -2.73 0.01
CA LEU A 35 -3.17 -2.47 -1.24
C LEU A 35 -3.43 -3.80 -1.94
N SER A 36 -4.65 -4.02 -2.42
CA SER A 36 -5.04 -5.28 -3.04
C SER A 36 -4.81 -5.29 -4.55
N SER A 37 -4.80 -6.49 -5.13
CA SER A 37 -4.92 -6.71 -6.57
C SER A 37 -6.39 -6.74 -7.00
N THR A 38 -6.63 -7.04 -8.29
CA THR A 38 -7.96 -7.29 -8.85
C THR A 38 -8.40 -8.75 -8.72
N GLU A 39 -7.66 -9.59 -7.98
CA GLU A 39 -8.02 -10.99 -7.75
C GLU A 39 -9.37 -11.06 -6.99
N PRO A 40 -10.36 -11.84 -7.47
CA PRO A 40 -11.67 -11.89 -6.86
C PRO A 40 -11.65 -12.61 -5.50
N MET A 41 -12.50 -12.15 -4.58
CA MET A 41 -12.68 -12.84 -3.30
C MET A 41 -13.16 -14.29 -3.52
N PRO A 42 -12.69 -15.25 -2.71
CA PRO A 42 -13.18 -16.62 -2.78
C PRO A 42 -14.71 -16.67 -2.64
N MET A 43 -15.38 -17.52 -3.41
CA MET A 43 -16.85 -17.64 -3.35
C MET A 43 -17.36 -17.97 -1.94
N MET A 44 -16.60 -18.74 -1.16
CA MET A 44 -16.95 -19.08 0.22
C MET A 44 -16.76 -17.92 1.21
N MET A 45 -16.14 -16.80 0.81
CA MET A 45 -15.85 -15.63 1.66
C MET A 45 -15.07 -15.97 2.95
N THR A 46 -14.35 -17.09 2.94
CA THR A 46 -13.52 -17.52 4.06
C THR A 46 -12.18 -16.77 4.07
N PRO A 47 -11.56 -16.57 5.24
CA PRO A 47 -10.24 -15.95 5.32
C PRO A 47 -9.21 -16.66 4.45
N ILE A 48 -8.48 -15.89 3.64
CA ILE A 48 -7.44 -16.40 2.75
C ILE A 48 -6.21 -16.79 3.58
N PRO A 49 -5.71 -18.03 3.47
CA PRO A 49 -4.49 -18.44 4.15
C PRO A 49 -3.26 -17.64 3.70
N ALA A 50 -2.32 -17.38 4.61
CA ALA A 50 -1.12 -16.58 4.33
C ALA A 50 -0.32 -17.03 3.09
N PRO A 51 -0.10 -18.32 2.80
CA PRO A 51 0.61 -18.77 1.59
C PRO A 51 -0.09 -18.38 0.29
N GLU A 52 -1.42 -18.24 0.32
CA GLU A 52 -2.25 -17.88 -0.83
C GLU A 52 -2.52 -16.39 -0.93
N ALA A 53 -2.15 -15.61 0.09
CA ALA A 53 -2.39 -14.17 0.10
C ALA A 53 -1.66 -13.45 -1.04
N GLY A 54 -0.53 -13.97 -1.53
CA GLY A 54 0.33 -13.30 -2.50
C GLY A 54 -0.37 -12.80 -3.76
N ARG A 55 -1.34 -13.54 -4.31
CA ARG A 55 -2.13 -13.11 -5.49
C ARG A 55 -3.05 -11.92 -5.24
N TYR A 56 -3.39 -11.67 -3.98
CA TYR A 56 -4.26 -10.58 -3.55
C TYR A 56 -3.50 -9.31 -3.20
N ILE A 57 -2.17 -9.34 -3.09
CA ILE A 57 -1.36 -8.20 -2.65
C ILE A 57 -0.80 -7.43 -3.84
N SER A 58 -1.02 -6.12 -3.87
CA SER A 58 -0.47 -5.21 -4.88
C SER A 58 1.06 -5.16 -4.82
N ARG A 59 1.68 -4.88 -5.96
CA ARG A 59 3.13 -4.69 -6.10
C ARG A 59 3.43 -3.21 -6.30
N CYS A 60 4.64 -2.80 -5.91
CA CYS A 60 5.08 -1.43 -5.95
C CYS A 60 6.51 -1.34 -6.47
N SER A 61 6.85 -0.18 -7.04
CA SER A 61 8.20 0.17 -7.49
C SER A 61 8.62 1.46 -6.81
N VAL A 62 9.85 1.50 -6.31
CA VAL A 62 10.47 2.71 -5.77
C VAL A 62 11.45 3.23 -6.80
N CYS A 63 11.22 4.45 -7.28
CA CYS A 63 12.03 5.10 -8.31
C CYS A 63 12.67 6.36 -7.74
N GLU A 64 13.88 6.66 -8.21
CA GLU A 64 14.53 7.95 -7.99
C GLU A 64 14.11 8.92 -9.11
N ALA A 65 13.74 10.14 -8.76
CA ALA A 65 13.34 11.19 -9.70
C ALA A 65 14.28 12.39 -9.55
N PRO A 66 14.60 13.11 -10.64
CA PRO A 66 15.49 14.27 -10.61
C PRO A 66 14.87 15.47 -9.88
N THR A 67 13.55 15.52 -9.77
CA THR A 67 12.77 16.61 -9.16
C THR A 67 11.66 16.05 -8.26
N ARG A 68 10.99 16.94 -7.53
CA ARG A 68 9.85 16.57 -6.66
C ARG A 68 8.64 16.20 -7.50
N MET A 69 7.84 15.26 -7.02
CA MET A 69 6.52 14.92 -7.56
C MET A 69 5.41 15.50 -6.69
N ILE A 70 4.32 15.93 -7.32
CA ILE A 70 3.09 16.40 -6.66
C ILE A 70 1.89 15.70 -7.28
N ALA A 71 0.79 15.65 -6.54
CA ALA A 71 -0.53 15.29 -7.07
C ALA A 71 -1.41 16.55 -7.13
N VAL A 72 -2.18 16.70 -8.21
CA VAL A 72 -3.14 17.80 -8.39
C VAL A 72 -4.54 17.19 -8.51
N HIS A 73 -5.53 17.81 -7.88
CA HIS A 73 -6.90 17.30 -7.80
C HIS A 73 -7.89 18.29 -8.43
N SER A 74 -8.70 17.82 -9.39
CA SER A 74 -9.66 18.67 -10.12
C SER A 74 -10.96 18.95 -9.36
N GLN A 75 -11.32 18.09 -8.40
CA GLN A 75 -12.65 18.08 -7.77
C GLN A 75 -13.80 17.98 -8.79
N SER A 76 -13.54 17.35 -9.94
CA SER A 76 -14.51 17.11 -11.01
C SER A 76 -14.18 15.81 -11.76
N MET A 77 -14.94 15.51 -12.82
CA MET A 77 -14.66 14.37 -13.72
C MET A 77 -13.59 14.68 -14.77
N GLN A 78 -13.10 15.92 -14.83
CA GLN A 78 -12.05 16.33 -15.75
C GLN A 78 -10.67 16.05 -15.14
N ILE A 79 -9.70 15.70 -15.99
CA ILE A 79 -8.29 15.54 -15.59
C ILE A 79 -7.71 16.95 -15.37
N PRO A 80 -7.12 17.26 -14.20
CA PRO A 80 -6.50 18.55 -13.96
C PRO A 80 -5.20 18.69 -14.76
N GLU A 81 -4.92 19.88 -15.30
CA GLU A 81 -3.65 20.16 -15.96
C GLU A 81 -2.50 20.29 -14.94
N CYS A 82 -1.30 19.89 -15.37
CA CYS A 82 -0.09 20.11 -14.58
C CYS A 82 0.24 21.61 -14.51
N PRO A 83 0.78 22.13 -13.38
CA PRO A 83 1.21 23.52 -13.30
C PRO A 83 2.31 23.83 -14.31
N GLY A 84 2.47 25.11 -14.70
CA GLY A 84 3.48 25.50 -15.69
C GLY A 84 4.89 25.02 -15.34
N GLY A 85 5.55 24.34 -16.28
CA GLY A 85 6.89 23.77 -16.11
C GLY A 85 6.94 22.38 -15.47
N TRP A 86 5.78 21.76 -15.20
CA TRP A 86 5.69 20.38 -14.72
C TRP A 86 5.33 19.43 -15.86
N GLU A 87 5.83 18.20 -15.76
CA GLU A 87 5.54 17.12 -16.70
C GLU A 87 4.62 16.08 -16.04
N GLU A 88 3.71 15.51 -16.83
CA GLU A 88 2.78 14.48 -16.36
C GLU A 88 3.52 13.16 -16.13
N ALA A 89 3.32 12.55 -14.95
CA ALA A 89 3.84 11.22 -14.63
C ALA A 89 2.78 10.12 -14.86
N TRP A 90 1.57 10.31 -14.33
CA TRP A 90 0.40 9.46 -14.56
C TRP A 90 -0.90 10.18 -14.16
N ILE A 91 -2.05 9.64 -14.56
CA ILE A 91 -3.39 10.10 -14.15
C ILE A 91 -4.10 9.05 -13.27
N GLY A 92 -5.08 9.47 -12.47
CA GLY A 92 -5.82 8.57 -11.60
C GLY A 92 -6.98 9.24 -10.85
N TYR A 93 -7.52 8.54 -9.85
CA TYR A 93 -8.61 9.02 -9.01
C TYR A 93 -8.07 9.57 -7.68
N SER A 94 -8.78 10.56 -7.13
CA SER A 94 -8.45 11.13 -5.82
C SER A 94 -8.86 10.15 -4.71
N PHE A 95 -7.89 9.45 -4.13
CA PHE A 95 -8.11 8.57 -2.98
C PHE A 95 -7.85 9.33 -1.68
N LEU A 96 -8.92 9.61 -0.94
CA LEU A 96 -8.90 10.15 0.42
C LEU A 96 -9.34 9.03 1.38
N MET A 97 -8.81 9.07 2.62
CA MET A 97 -8.81 7.97 3.59
C MET A 97 -10.12 7.19 3.74
#